data_AF-A0A438K4H9-F1
#
_entry.id   AF-A0A438K4H9-F1
#
_cell.length_a   1.000
_cell.length_b   1.000
_cell.length_c   1.000
_cell.angle_alpha   90.00
_cell.angle_beta   90.00
_cell.angle_gamma   90.00
#
_symmetry.space_group_name_H-M   'P 1'
#
loop_
_entity.id
_entity.type
_entity.pdbx_description
1 polymer ?
#
loop_
_entity_poly.entity_id
_entity_poly.type
_entity_poly.pdbx_seq_one_letter_code
_entity_poly.pdbx_strand_id
1 'polypeptide(L)' 'MEYNPLYDADKGFKLMPSSFHDIGDVEFQDNWGRVWVDLGTSDFFAIDVLLNCLTVLSSEYLGIQQVVFGGRNMGDWKRG' A
#
# COMPACT_ATOMS: atom_id res chain seq x y z
N MET A 1 -14.23 -32.18 -4.02
CA MET A 1 -13.25 -31.17 -4.44
C MET A 1 -12.66 -30.58 -3.18
N GLU A 2 -11.35 -30.67 -3.03
CA GLU A 2 -10.60 -30.20 -1.87
C GLU A 2 -10.53 -28.66 -1.94
N TYR A 3 -11.48 -27.99 -1.28
CA TYR A 3 -11.45 -26.53 -1.16
C TYR A 3 -10.43 -26.20 -0.07
N ASN A 4 -9.23 -25.81 -0.49
CA ASN A 4 -8.23 -25.27 0.43
C ASN A 4 -8.49 -23.75 0.58
N PRO A 5 -8.93 -23.28 1.76
CA PRO A 5 -9.23 -21.86 1.99
C PRO A 5 -7.97 -21.00 2.10
N LEU A 6 -6.78 -21.59 2.08
CA LEU A 6 -5.51 -20.85 2.09
C LEU A 6 -5.32 -20.14 0.74
N TYR A 7 -5.08 -18.83 0.82
CA TYR A 7 -4.79 -17.98 -0.33
C TYR A 7 -3.56 -18.53 -1.09
N ASP A 8 -3.78 -18.90 -2.34
CA ASP A 8 -2.75 -19.37 -3.27
C ASP A 8 -2.20 -18.15 -4.03
N ALA A 9 -1.04 -17.66 -3.60
CA ALA A 9 -0.42 -16.46 -4.15
C ALA A 9 -0.10 -16.59 -5.65
N ASP A 10 0.30 -17.78 -6.10
CA ASP A 10 0.63 -18.03 -7.50
C ASP A 10 -0.62 -18.01 -8.39
N LYS A 11 -1.74 -18.53 -7.89
CA LYS A 11 -3.05 -18.42 -8.58
C LYS A 11 -3.58 -17.00 -8.53
N GLY A 12 -3.47 -16.31 -7.40
CA GLY A 12 -3.88 -14.91 -7.27
C GLY A 12 -3.18 -14.02 -8.30
N PHE A 13 -1.86 -14.15 -8.41
CA PHE A 13 -1.03 -13.42 -9.36
C PHE A 13 -1.41 -13.67 -10.83
N LYS A 14 -1.78 -14.92 -11.18
CA LYS A 14 -2.15 -15.30 -12.55
C LYS A 14 -3.59 -14.94 -12.94
N LEU A 15 -4.51 -14.97 -11.97
CA LEU A 15 -5.94 -14.75 -12.21
C LEU A 15 -6.31 -13.26 -12.17
N MET A 16 -5.60 -12.47 -11.37
CA MET A 16 -5.75 -11.02 -11.29
C MET A 16 -4.37 -10.39 -11.44
N PRO A 17 -3.87 -10.23 -12.68
CA PRO A 17 -2.72 -9.37 -12.91
C PRO A 17 -3.09 -7.97 -12.45
N SER A 18 -2.62 -7.58 -11.27
CA SER A 18 -2.76 -6.23 -10.76
C SER A 18 -1.83 -5.35 -11.59
N SER A 19 -2.41 -4.55 -12.47
CA SER A 19 -1.70 -3.50 -13.20
C SER A 19 -1.34 -2.39 -12.21
N PHE A 20 -0.37 -2.60 -11.32
CA PHE A 20 0.42 -1.46 -10.86
C PHE A 20 1.28 -1.07 -12.06
N HIS A 21 1.01 0.10 -12.64
CA HIS A 21 1.70 0.50 -13.86
C HIS A 21 3.15 0.89 -13.55
N ASP A 22 3.38 1.44 -12.36
CA ASP A 22 4.69 1.88 -11.92
C ASP A 22 4.72 2.11 -10.39
N ILE A 23 5.91 2.05 -9.81
CA ILE A 23 6.17 2.35 -8.40
C ILE A 23 7.50 3.08 -8.28
N GLY A 24 7.48 4.21 -7.59
CA GLY A 24 8.69 4.97 -7.29
C GLY A 24 9.48 4.38 -6.13
N ASP A 25 10.69 4.90 -5.92
CA ASP A 25 11.48 4.56 -4.75
C ASP A 25 10.79 5.03 -3.46
N VAL A 26 11.09 4.32 -2.36
CA VAL A 26 10.68 4.78 -1.03
C VAL A 26 11.61 5.90 -0.58
N GLU A 27 11.01 7.05 -0.27
CA GLU A 27 11.69 8.22 0.25
C GLU A 27 11.44 8.34 1.75
N PHE A 28 12.44 8.81 2.50
CA PHE A 28 12.32 9.07 3.92
C PHE A 28 12.74 10.50 4.25
N GLN A 29 11.95 11.17 5.10
CA GLN A 29 12.27 12.48 5.66
C GLN A 29 11.83 12.50 7.12
N ASP A 30 12.79 12.61 8.03
CA ASP A 30 12.54 12.55 9.48
C ASP A 30 11.72 11.31 9.85
N ASN A 31 10.49 11.51 10.35
CA ASN A 31 9.57 10.44 10.75
C ASN A 31 8.58 10.05 9.65
N TRP A 32 8.73 10.59 8.45
CA TRP A 32 7.89 10.27 7.32
C TRP A 32 8.56 9.28 6.38
N GLY A 33 7.77 8.30 5.91
CA GLY A 33 8.06 7.51 4.73
C GLY A 33 7.05 7.85 3.63
N ARG A 34 7.52 7.96 2.39
CA ARG A 34 6.69 8.19 1.21
C ARG A 34 7.06 7.22 0.10
N VAL A 35 6.06 6.75 -0.62
CA VAL A 35 6.23 6.08 -1.90
C VAL A 35 5.17 6.61 -2.87
N TRP A 36 5.54 6.76 -4.13
CA TRP A 36 4.58 7.02 -5.20
C TRP A 36 4.21 5.70 -5.87
N VAL A 37 2.92 5.46 -6.08
CA VAL A 37 2.41 4.24 -6.70
C VAL A 37 1.42 4.64 -7.78
N ASP A 38 1.63 4.16 -9.01
CA ASP A 38 0.60 4.18 -10.04
C ASP A 38 -0.29 2.95 -9.87
N LEU A 39 -1.47 3.20 -9.30
CA LEU A 39 -2.49 2.17 -9.10
C LEU A 39 -3.08 1.67 -10.43
N GLY A 40 -2.91 2.35 -11.57
CA GLY A 40 -3.40 1.86 -12.84
C GLY A 40 -4.89 1.55 -12.87
N THR A 41 -5.23 0.33 -13.31
CA THR A 41 -6.59 -0.24 -13.21
C THR A 41 -6.80 -1.07 -11.94
N SER A 42 -5.90 -1.03 -10.96
CA SER A 42 -6.11 -1.69 -9.68
C SER A 42 -7.41 -1.19 -9.06
N ASP A 43 -8.25 -2.14 -8.69
CA ASP A 43 -9.53 -1.85 -8.04
C ASP A 43 -9.31 -1.10 -6.73
N PHE A 44 -10.27 -0.24 -6.39
CA PHE A 44 -10.30 0.53 -5.13
C PHE A 44 -10.08 -0.35 -3.88
N PHE A 45 -10.39 -1.64 -3.98
CA PHE A 45 -10.15 -2.65 -2.94
C PHE A 45 -8.67 -2.76 -2.52
N ALA A 46 -7.72 -2.47 -3.40
CA ALA A 46 -6.30 -2.51 -3.07
C ALA A 46 -5.94 -1.50 -1.95
N ILE A 47 -6.64 -0.35 -1.91
CA ILE A 47 -6.44 0.66 -0.86
C ILE A 47 -7.00 0.17 0.48
N ASP A 48 -8.15 -0.52 0.48
CA ASP A 48 -8.72 -1.10 1.70
C ASP A 48 -7.78 -2.14 2.32
N VAL A 49 -7.19 -3.00 1.50
CA VAL A 49 -6.20 -3.99 1.93
C VAL A 49 -4.95 -3.29 2.49
N LEU A 50 -4.43 -2.27 1.80
CA LEU A 50 -3.28 -1.50 2.27
C LEU A 50 -3.57 -0.83 3.62
N LEU A 51 -4.73 -0.20 3.79
CA LEU A 51 -5.14 0.43 5.04
C LEU A 51 -5.23 -0.58 6.18
N ASN A 52 -5.75 -1.78 5.92
CA ASN A 52 -5.78 -2.85 6.91
C ASN A 52 -4.37 -3.29 7.29
N CYS A 53 -3.45 -3.44 6.33
CA CYS A 53 -2.06 -3.76 6.60
C CYS A 53 -1.36 -2.66 7.44
N LEU A 54 -1.57 -1.38 7.11
CA LEU A 54 -1.02 -0.26 7.87
C LEU A 54 -1.59 -0.21 9.29
N THR A 55 -2.86 -0.58 9.48
CA THR A 55 -3.48 -0.65 10.81
C THR A 55 -2.80 -1.71 11.67
N VAL A 56 -2.59 -2.91 11.14
CA VAL A 56 -1.89 -3.99 11.86
C VAL A 56 -0.44 -3.61 12.15
N LEU A 57 0.26 -3.06 11.15
CA LEU A 57 1.62 -2.54 11.32
C LEU A 57 1.66 -1.49 12.45
N SER A 58 0.64 -0.63 12.49
CA SER A 58 0.51 0.42 13.50
C SER A 58 0.32 -0.13 14.92
N SER A 59 -0.46 -1.19 15.07
CA SER A 59 -0.77 -1.75 16.38
C SER A 59 0.32 -2.67 16.92
N GLU A 60 1.00 -3.39 16.04
CA GLU A 60 1.89 -4.48 16.46
C GLU A 60 3.38 -4.12 16.44
N TYR A 61 3.79 -3.16 15.61
CA TYR A 61 5.21 -2.90 15.38
C TYR A 61 5.60 -1.44 15.60
N LEU A 62 4.88 -0.50 14.98
CA LEU A 62 5.30 0.91 14.90
C LEU A 62 4.08 1.82 14.98
N GLY A 63 3.92 2.64 16.02
CA GLY A 63 2.75 3.54 16.13
C GLY A 63 2.68 4.57 15.00
N ILE A 64 1.84 4.34 13.99
CA ILE A 64 1.62 5.26 12.87
C ILE A 64 0.68 6.36 13.34
N GLN A 65 1.19 7.60 13.40
CA GLN A 65 0.40 8.75 13.87
C GLN A 65 -0.49 9.33 12.77
N GLN A 66 -0.04 9.26 11.51
CA GLN A 66 -0.73 9.85 10.38
C GLN A 66 -0.44 9.08 9.09
N VAL A 67 -1.48 8.87 8.29
CA VAL A 67 -1.39 8.38 6.91
C VAL A 67 -2.05 9.42 6.02
N VAL A 68 -1.38 9.80 4.93
CA VAL A 68 -1.85 10.81 3.98
C VAL A 68 -1.85 10.22 2.58
N PHE A 69 -2.97 10.34 1.86
CA PHE A 69 -3.09 9.92 0.47
C PHE A 69 -3.21 11.14 -0.45
N GLY A 70 -2.41 11.17 -1.50
CA GLY A 70 -2.42 12.24 -2.50
C GLY A 70 -2.08 13.62 -1.92
N GLY A 71 -2.36 14.65 -2.72
CA GLY A 71 -2.18 16.06 -2.34
C GLY A 71 -0.87 16.69 -2.82
N ARG A 72 -0.88 18.02 -2.96
CA ARG A 72 0.33 18.80 -3.31
C ARG A 72 1.31 18.90 -2.14
N ASN A 73 0.78 18.80 -0.91
CA ASN A 73 1.49 18.86 0.36
C ASN A 73 1.12 17.62 1.18
N MET A 74 2.10 16.93 1.74
CA MET A 74 1.90 15.70 2.52
C MET A 74 2.27 15.97 3.98
N GLY A 75 1.30 16.50 4.74
CA GLY A 75 1.55 16.94 6.12
C GLY A 75 2.69 17.97 6.20
N ASP A 76 3.66 17.70 7.06
CA ASP A 76 4.85 18.54 7.27
C ASP A 76 6.01 18.21 6.31
N TRP A 77 5.82 17.24 5.40
CA TRP A 77 6.83 16.89 4.40
C TRP A 77 7.10 18.10 3.49
N LYS A 78 8.31 18.64 3.56
CA LYS A 78 8.74 19.74 2.68
C LYS A 78 9.23 19.15 1.37
N ARG A 79 8.69 19.62 0.24
CA ARG A 79 9.24 19.27 -1.07
C ARG A 79 10.71 19.70 -1.13
N GLY A 80 11.58 18.73 -1.43
CA GLY A 80 12.96 18.98 -1.82
C GLY A 80 13.04 19.61 -3.19
#